data_AF-A0AAW6TC49-F1
#
_entry.id   AF-A0AAW6TC49-F1
#
_cell.length_a   1.000
_cell.length_b   1.000
_cell.length_c   1.000
_cell.angle_alpha   90.00
_cell.angle_beta   90.00
_cell.angle_gamma   90.00
#
_symmetry.space_group_name_H-M   'P 1'
#
loop_
_entity.id
_entity.type
_entity.pdbx_description
1 polymer ?
#
loop_
_entity_poly.entity_id
_entity_poly.type
_entity_poly.pdbx_seq_one_letter_code
_entity_poly.pdbx_strand_id
1 'polypeptide(L)'
;MSRARTSAAIGLAAFIALAAVGCAPETPAEPEPTAAPAIEVEPSGDGVLVIGTVTDAAAGGAAIVAGVELAVREINQAGSIGDGPVQVYHRAASNPSAVDELVARGADVVIAPASVVLEAREGLPVIVVTPSTAPSEQMLAVLQQLEPALADFTGASEAYAAAVEAALAAVLAEDDGGASIEAQLAQVSAGDAECFSFGECISARAAGFAMAFAGPSR
;
A
#
# COMPACT_ATOMS: atom_id res chain seq x y z
N MET A 1 -89.66 -6.81 -1.98
CA MET A 1 -89.45 -6.47 -0.55
C MET A 1 -88.30 -5.46 -0.50
N SER A 2 -88.49 -4.18 -0.81
CA SER A 2 -88.92 -3.07 0.07
C SER A 2 -88.21 -3.05 1.43
N ARG A 3 -87.17 -2.23 1.61
CA ARG A 3 -87.25 -0.89 2.22
C ARG A 3 -85.86 -0.28 2.43
N ALA A 4 -85.73 0.98 2.00
CA ALA A 4 -84.66 1.90 2.36
C ALA A 4 -84.71 2.28 3.84
N ARG A 5 -83.58 2.80 4.38
CA ARG A 5 -83.55 4.00 5.25
C ARG A 5 -82.11 4.51 5.44
N THR A 6 -81.95 5.77 5.07
CA THR A 6 -80.89 6.75 5.38
C THR A 6 -80.76 7.03 6.87
N SER A 7 -79.56 7.45 7.31
CA SER A 7 -79.33 8.61 8.20
C SER A 7 -77.84 8.89 8.39
N ALA A 8 -77.50 10.17 8.27
CA ALA A 8 -76.16 10.75 8.38
C ALA A 8 -75.76 11.04 9.84
N ALA A 9 -74.45 11.13 10.11
CA ALA A 9 -73.92 11.92 11.22
C ALA A 9 -72.55 12.48 10.84
N ILE A 10 -72.45 13.80 10.98
CA ILE A 10 -71.32 14.68 10.69
C ILE A 10 -70.36 14.61 11.89
N GLY A 11 -69.06 14.41 11.63
CA GLY A 11 -68.00 14.47 12.62
C GLY A 11 -66.80 15.21 12.05
N LEU A 12 -66.79 16.53 12.19
CA LEU A 12 -65.68 17.42 11.85
C LEU A 12 -64.53 17.19 12.84
N ALA A 13 -63.52 16.40 12.46
CA ALA A 13 -62.27 16.30 13.21
C ALA A 13 -61.25 17.26 12.60
N ALA A 14 -61.01 18.37 13.29
CA ALA A 14 -59.94 19.30 12.97
C ALA A 14 -58.58 18.61 13.15
N PHE A 15 -57.92 18.25 12.06
CA PHE A 15 -56.52 17.86 12.07
C PHE A 15 -55.66 19.13 12.27
N ILE A 16 -55.11 19.26 13.47
CA ILE A 16 -54.04 20.22 13.76
C ILE A 16 -52.82 19.77 12.95
N ALA A 17 -52.49 20.50 11.89
CA ALA A 17 -51.24 20.35 11.17
C ALA A 17 -50.11 20.89 12.04
N LEU A 18 -49.48 19.98 12.79
CA LEU A 18 -48.25 20.26 13.52
C LEU A 18 -47.12 20.31 12.47
N ALA A 19 -46.71 21.51 12.06
CA ALA A 19 -45.53 21.72 11.26
C ALA A 19 -44.30 21.36 12.11
N ALA A 20 -43.90 20.09 12.06
CA ALA A 20 -42.59 19.67 12.52
C ALA A 20 -41.56 20.33 11.61
N VAL A 21 -40.87 21.35 12.12
CA VAL A 21 -39.61 21.84 11.55
C VAL A 21 -38.63 20.70 11.71
N GLY A 22 -38.56 19.84 10.70
CA GLY A 22 -37.54 18.81 10.58
C GLY A 22 -36.21 19.50 10.38
N CYS A 23 -35.43 19.62 11.44
CA CYS A 23 -33.99 19.79 11.33
C CYS A 23 -33.48 18.47 10.74
N ALA A 24 -33.40 18.39 9.41
CA ALA A 24 -32.70 17.29 8.76
C ALA A 24 -31.23 17.41 9.19
N PRO A 25 -30.63 16.39 9.83
CA PRO A 25 -29.18 16.34 9.88
C PRO A 25 -28.74 16.29 8.41
N GLU A 26 -27.94 17.27 8.00
CA GLU A 26 -27.25 17.22 6.72
C GLU A 26 -26.43 15.93 6.76
N THR A 27 -26.89 14.89 6.06
CA THR A 27 -26.12 13.65 5.89
C THR A 27 -24.79 14.08 5.30
N PRO A 28 -23.65 13.86 6.00
CA PRO A 28 -22.36 14.15 5.42
C PRO A 28 -22.29 13.43 4.08
N ALA A 29 -21.99 14.17 3.01
CA ALA A 29 -21.85 13.59 1.68
C ALA A 29 -20.83 12.46 1.77
N GLU A 30 -21.22 11.26 1.32
CA GLU A 30 -20.30 10.14 1.20
C GLU A 30 -19.16 10.58 0.27
N PRO A 31 -17.88 10.36 0.64
CA PRO A 31 -16.78 10.81 -0.18
C PRO A 31 -16.88 10.15 -1.56
N GLU A 32 -16.91 10.98 -2.61
CA GLU A 32 -16.95 10.49 -3.98
C GLU A 32 -15.60 9.86 -4.35
N PRO A 33 -15.59 8.77 -5.15
CA PRO A 33 -14.36 8.12 -5.58
C PRO A 33 -13.51 9.05 -6.45
N THR A 34 -12.26 9.25 -6.05
CA THR A 34 -11.24 9.96 -6.84
C THR A 34 -10.21 8.94 -7.30
N ALA A 35 -10.10 8.70 -8.61
CA ALA A 35 -9.09 7.77 -9.14
C ALA A 35 -7.69 8.41 -9.15
N ALA A 36 -6.65 7.57 -9.01
CA ALA A 36 -5.26 8.02 -9.17
C ALA A 36 -4.99 8.48 -10.62
N PRO A 37 -4.07 9.45 -10.83
CA PRO A 37 -3.67 9.87 -12.17
C PRO A 37 -3.06 8.70 -12.95
N ALA A 38 -3.49 8.51 -14.21
CA ALA A 38 -2.84 7.57 -15.11
C ALA A 38 -1.54 8.17 -15.65
N ILE A 39 -0.41 7.50 -15.39
CA ILE A 39 0.88 7.79 -16.01
C ILE A 39 1.18 6.63 -16.94
N GLU A 40 1.19 6.87 -18.25
CA GLU A 40 1.41 5.83 -19.24
C GLU A 40 2.91 5.76 -19.60
N VAL A 41 3.56 4.68 -19.16
CA VAL A 41 4.90 4.24 -19.58
C VAL A 41 4.71 2.99 -20.46
N GLU A 42 5.55 2.80 -21.46
CA GLU A 42 5.50 1.55 -22.26
C GLU A 42 5.78 0.36 -21.32
N PRO A 43 4.86 -0.61 -21.22
CA PRO A 43 5.00 -1.72 -20.28
C PRO A 43 6.24 -2.55 -20.66
N SER A 44 7.07 -2.82 -19.65
CA SER A 44 8.36 -3.48 -19.83
C SER A 44 8.58 -4.64 -18.86
N GLY A 45 7.61 -4.88 -17.97
CA GLY A 45 7.65 -5.94 -16.98
C GLY A 45 7.59 -7.34 -17.57
N ASP A 46 8.02 -8.31 -16.78
CA ASP A 46 8.04 -9.73 -17.15
C ASP A 46 6.91 -10.54 -16.47
N GLY A 47 6.05 -9.85 -15.72
CA GLY A 47 4.89 -10.41 -15.04
C GLY A 47 5.18 -10.92 -13.63
N VAL A 48 6.40 -10.78 -13.11
CA VAL A 48 6.74 -11.12 -11.73
C VAL A 48 7.61 -10.03 -11.10
N LEU A 49 7.02 -9.24 -10.20
CA LEU A 49 7.79 -8.27 -9.42
C LEU A 49 8.92 -8.93 -8.61
N VAL A 50 10.16 -8.55 -8.91
CA VAL A 50 11.37 -8.96 -8.21
C VAL A 50 12.00 -7.79 -7.48
N ILE A 51 12.03 -7.87 -6.16
CA ILE A 51 12.65 -6.88 -5.28
C ILE A 51 14.09 -7.30 -4.95
N GLY A 52 15.06 -6.48 -5.32
CA GLY A 52 16.43 -6.60 -4.84
C GLY A 52 16.64 -5.82 -3.54
N THR A 53 17.49 -6.32 -2.64
CA THR A 53 18.02 -5.49 -1.54
C THR A 53 19.54 -5.49 -1.55
N VAL A 54 20.15 -4.32 -1.34
CA VAL A 54 21.58 -4.21 -1.08
C VAL A 54 21.77 -3.58 0.30
N THR A 55 22.33 -4.33 1.23
CA THR A 55 22.49 -3.88 2.63
C THR A 55 23.90 -4.11 3.13
N ASP A 56 24.31 -3.34 4.12
CA ASP A 56 25.51 -3.61 4.91
C ASP A 56 25.15 -3.85 6.39
N ALA A 57 25.98 -4.62 7.09
CA ALA A 57 25.71 -4.97 8.48
C ALA A 57 25.79 -3.76 9.44
N ALA A 58 26.56 -2.72 9.08
CA ALA A 58 26.74 -1.52 9.90
C ALA A 58 25.50 -0.59 9.85
N ALA A 59 24.68 -0.71 8.80
CA ALA A 59 23.48 0.07 8.54
C ALA A 59 22.18 -0.67 8.90
N GLY A 60 22.24 -1.62 9.85
CA GLY A 60 21.06 -2.40 10.24
C GLY A 60 20.63 -3.42 9.19
N GLY A 61 21.56 -3.95 8.38
CA GLY A 61 21.22 -4.78 7.22
C GLY A 61 20.29 -5.97 7.51
N ALA A 62 20.46 -6.66 8.64
CA ALA A 62 19.55 -7.75 9.03
C ALA A 62 18.12 -7.27 9.34
N ALA A 63 17.99 -6.09 9.96
CA ALA A 63 16.68 -5.47 10.21
C ALA A 63 16.00 -5.03 8.91
N ILE A 64 16.76 -4.43 7.99
CA ILE A 64 16.26 -4.06 6.66
C ILE A 64 15.76 -5.29 5.92
N VAL A 65 16.55 -6.37 5.89
CA VAL A 65 16.15 -7.65 5.28
C VAL A 65 14.85 -8.18 5.92
N ALA A 66 14.76 -8.20 7.25
CA ALA A 66 13.57 -8.66 7.96
C ALA A 66 12.31 -7.81 7.63
N GLY A 67 12.48 -6.49 7.49
CA GLY A 67 11.41 -5.58 7.08
C GLY A 67 10.88 -5.87 5.68
N VAL A 68 11.78 -6.02 4.70
CA VAL A 68 11.41 -6.36 3.31
C VAL A 68 10.73 -7.74 3.25
N GLU A 69 11.29 -8.75 3.92
CA GLU A 69 10.72 -10.10 3.95
C GLU A 69 9.33 -10.15 4.60
N LEU A 70 9.10 -9.31 5.63
CA LEU A 70 7.76 -9.13 6.20
C LEU A 70 6.78 -8.53 5.19
N ALA A 71 7.16 -7.47 4.49
CA ALA A 71 6.33 -6.85 3.46
C ALA A 71 6.00 -7.84 2.33
N VAL A 72 7.01 -8.51 1.76
CA VAL A 72 6.83 -9.46 0.65
C VAL A 72 5.91 -10.61 1.04
N ARG A 73 6.01 -11.10 2.29
CA ARG A 73 5.09 -12.12 2.79
C ARG A 73 3.64 -11.62 2.84
N GLU A 74 3.40 -10.41 3.34
CA GLU A 74 2.05 -9.84 3.42
C GLU A 74 1.47 -9.53 2.04
N ILE A 75 2.28 -9.01 1.12
CA ILE A 75 1.90 -8.77 -0.28
C ILE A 75 1.46 -10.10 -0.91
N ASN A 76 2.28 -11.14 -0.80
CA ASN A 76 1.98 -12.46 -1.35
C ASN A 76 0.77 -13.16 -0.69
N GLN A 77 0.45 -12.80 0.56
CA GLN A 77 -0.78 -13.26 1.22
C GLN A 77 -2.03 -12.54 0.70
N ALA A 78 -1.89 -11.29 0.26
CA ALA A 78 -2.97 -10.51 -0.35
C ALA A 78 -3.24 -10.90 -1.81
N GLY A 79 -2.23 -11.39 -2.53
CA GLY A 79 -2.35 -11.89 -3.91
C GLY A 79 -1.05 -11.78 -4.71
N SER A 80 -1.09 -12.15 -5.99
CA SER A 80 0.00 -11.89 -6.93
C SER A 80 -0.04 -10.44 -7.43
N ILE A 81 1.14 -9.91 -7.79
CA ILE A 81 1.27 -8.72 -8.61
C ILE A 81 1.68 -9.23 -9.99
N GLY A 82 0.78 -9.10 -10.97
CA GLY A 82 0.95 -9.77 -12.27
C GLY A 82 0.69 -11.27 -12.20
N ASP A 83 1.55 -12.03 -12.87
CA ASP A 83 1.40 -13.47 -13.15
C ASP A 83 1.98 -14.38 -12.05
N GLY A 84 2.69 -13.83 -11.07
CA GLY A 84 3.37 -14.61 -10.02
C GLY A 84 3.46 -13.93 -8.65
N PRO A 85 3.92 -14.68 -7.62
CA PRO A 85 4.23 -14.09 -6.32
C PRO A 85 5.45 -13.17 -6.44
N VAL A 86 5.47 -12.10 -5.65
CA VAL A 86 6.62 -11.22 -5.49
C VAL A 86 7.82 -12.03 -4.99
N GLN A 87 8.96 -11.86 -5.66
CA GLN A 87 10.23 -12.47 -5.29
C GLN A 87 11.15 -11.44 -4.63
N VAL A 88 12.04 -11.91 -3.75
CA VAL A 88 13.04 -11.05 -3.12
C VAL A 88 14.42 -11.70 -3.14
N TYR A 89 15.45 -10.89 -3.42
CA TYR A 89 16.84 -11.31 -3.40
C TYR A 89 17.70 -10.30 -2.63
N HIS A 90 18.48 -10.80 -1.66
CA HIS A 90 19.33 -9.96 -0.83
C HIS A 90 20.81 -10.07 -1.22
N ARG A 91 21.53 -8.95 -1.23
CA ARG A 91 22.98 -8.88 -1.43
C ARG A 91 23.64 -7.97 -0.40
N ALA A 92 24.87 -8.33 -0.04
CA ALA A 92 25.71 -7.50 0.81
C ALA A 92 26.37 -6.38 -0.02
N ALA A 93 26.41 -5.16 0.50
CA ALA A 93 27.08 -4.03 -0.15
C ALA A 93 28.61 -4.23 -0.30
N SER A 94 29.20 -5.13 0.49
CA SER A 94 30.60 -5.53 0.35
C SER A 94 30.87 -6.39 -0.90
N ASN A 95 29.82 -6.89 -1.57
CA ASN A 95 29.96 -7.57 -2.85
C ASN A 95 29.92 -6.54 -4.00
N PRO A 96 31.02 -6.34 -4.74
CA PRO A 96 31.05 -5.38 -5.85
C PRO A 96 30.13 -5.76 -7.01
N SER A 97 29.69 -7.02 -7.11
CA SER A 97 28.77 -7.51 -8.13
C SER A 97 27.32 -7.59 -7.64
N ALA A 98 27.01 -7.02 -6.47
CA ALA A 98 25.68 -7.12 -5.86
C ALA A 98 24.55 -6.71 -6.81
N VAL A 99 24.65 -5.53 -7.43
CA VAL A 99 23.61 -5.02 -8.34
C VAL A 99 23.54 -5.85 -9.62
N ASP A 100 24.68 -6.26 -10.19
CA ASP A 100 24.70 -7.15 -11.37
C ASP A 100 24.01 -8.48 -11.11
N GLU A 101 24.23 -9.08 -9.94
CA GLU A 101 23.58 -10.33 -9.54
C GLU A 101 22.08 -10.17 -9.31
N LEU A 102 21.62 -9.00 -8.83
CA LEU A 102 20.20 -8.70 -8.71
C LEU A 102 19.55 -8.50 -10.08
N VAL A 103 20.20 -7.76 -10.98
CA VAL A 103 19.74 -7.61 -12.37
C VAL A 103 19.69 -8.97 -13.09
N ALA A 104 20.69 -9.83 -12.90
CA ALA A 104 20.68 -11.18 -13.46
C ALA A 104 19.56 -12.07 -12.90
N ARG A 105 18.96 -11.70 -11.77
CA ARG A 105 17.77 -12.33 -11.18
C ARG A 105 16.46 -11.69 -11.62
N GLY A 106 16.52 -10.67 -12.48
CA GLY A 106 15.36 -9.94 -12.95
C GLY A 106 14.86 -8.87 -11.98
N ALA A 107 15.71 -8.33 -11.09
CA ALA A 107 15.25 -7.28 -10.16
C ALA A 107 14.68 -6.06 -10.91
N ASP A 108 13.46 -5.67 -10.56
CA ASP A 108 12.77 -4.50 -11.11
C ASP A 108 13.01 -3.24 -10.27
N VAL A 109 13.35 -3.44 -8.99
CA VAL A 109 13.59 -2.38 -8.02
C VAL A 109 14.64 -2.83 -7.02
N VAL A 110 15.46 -1.89 -6.53
CA VAL A 110 16.44 -2.15 -5.46
C VAL A 110 16.12 -1.30 -4.23
N ILE A 111 16.08 -1.93 -3.06
CA ILE A 111 15.99 -1.25 -1.77
C ILE A 111 17.37 -1.25 -1.13
N ALA A 112 17.86 -0.07 -0.75
CA ALA A 112 19.16 0.08 -0.12
C ALA A 112 19.17 1.19 0.94
N PRO A 113 19.92 1.06 2.05
CA PRO A 113 20.07 2.15 2.99
C PRO A 113 20.88 3.30 2.38
N ALA A 114 20.64 4.53 2.84
CA ALA A 114 21.34 5.73 2.37
C ALA A 114 22.88 5.68 2.54
N SER A 115 23.39 4.81 3.42
CA SER A 115 24.82 4.56 3.59
C SER A 115 25.46 3.78 2.43
N VAL A 116 24.65 3.06 1.65
CA VAL A 116 25.08 2.26 0.52
C VAL A 116 24.92 3.08 -0.76
N VAL A 117 26.05 3.43 -1.37
CA VAL A 117 26.07 4.14 -2.65
C VAL A 117 26.05 3.11 -3.77
N LEU A 118 25.02 3.16 -4.61
CA LEU A 118 24.88 2.32 -5.80
C LEU A 118 25.05 3.19 -7.05
N GLU A 119 25.67 2.63 -8.08
CA GLU A 119 25.69 3.24 -9.40
C GLU A 119 24.28 3.22 -9.98
N ALA A 120 23.82 4.36 -10.51
CA ALA A 120 22.54 4.44 -11.18
C ALA A 120 22.49 3.49 -12.39
N ARG A 121 21.35 2.83 -12.57
CA ARG A 121 21.08 1.97 -13.72
C ARG A 121 19.75 2.37 -14.33
N GLU A 122 19.77 2.59 -15.64
CA GLU A 122 18.56 2.92 -16.38
C GLU A 122 17.53 1.79 -16.24
N GLY A 123 16.29 2.14 -15.90
CA GLY A 123 15.20 1.18 -15.73
C GLY A 123 15.27 0.35 -14.44
N LEU A 124 16.16 0.67 -13.50
CA LEU A 124 16.23 0.03 -12.19
C LEU A 124 16.15 1.08 -11.07
N PRO A 125 14.94 1.45 -10.64
CA PRO A 125 14.76 2.37 -9.52
C PRO A 125 15.42 1.86 -8.24
N VAL A 126 15.97 2.79 -7.46
CA VAL A 126 16.49 2.54 -6.12
C VAL A 126 15.64 3.29 -5.08
N ILE A 127 15.00 2.56 -4.18
CA ILE A 127 14.30 3.15 -3.03
C ILE A 127 15.27 3.21 -1.85
N VAL A 128 15.54 4.43 -1.39
CA VAL A 128 16.51 4.69 -0.32
C VAL A 128 15.85 4.61 1.03
N VAL A 129 16.34 3.70 1.88
CA VAL A 129 15.92 3.56 3.28
C VAL A 129 16.81 4.43 4.15
N THR A 130 16.23 5.19 5.07
CA THR A 130 16.98 5.90 6.11
C THR A 130 16.61 5.30 7.46
N PRO A 131 17.38 4.33 7.99
CA PRO A 131 17.11 3.72 9.27
C PRO A 131 17.14 4.77 10.37
N SER A 132 16.00 5.04 11.00
CA SER A 132 15.88 6.18 11.92
C SER A 132 15.26 5.80 13.26
N THR A 133 14.36 4.81 13.28
CA THR A 133 13.67 4.40 14.50
C THR A 133 13.47 2.89 14.59
N ALA A 134 13.20 2.40 15.80
CA ALA A 134 12.67 1.06 16.00
C ALA A 134 11.24 0.96 15.43
N PRO A 135 10.79 -0.24 15.01
CA PRO A 135 9.41 -0.47 14.58
C PRO A 135 8.40 -0.19 15.70
N SER A 136 7.12 -0.05 15.33
CA SER A 136 6.01 -0.04 16.29
C SER A 136 6.01 -1.30 17.15
N GLU A 137 5.41 -1.26 18.35
CA GLU A 137 5.38 -2.43 19.24
C GLU A 137 4.73 -3.65 18.59
N GLN A 138 3.69 -3.41 17.77
CA GLN A 138 2.99 -4.46 17.04
C GLN A 138 3.89 -5.09 15.97
N MET A 139 4.54 -4.26 15.14
CA MET A 139 5.45 -4.75 14.10
C MET A 139 6.67 -5.45 14.72
N LEU A 140 7.22 -4.90 15.80
CA LEU A 140 8.33 -5.49 16.53
C LEU A 140 7.98 -6.89 17.06
N ALA A 141 6.78 -7.07 17.62
CA ALA A 141 6.34 -8.38 18.11
C ALA A 141 6.27 -9.42 16.98
N VAL A 142 5.78 -9.03 15.80
CA VAL A 142 5.76 -9.89 14.62
C VAL A 142 7.19 -10.21 14.15
N LEU A 143 8.05 -9.20 14.04
CA LEU A 143 9.43 -9.38 13.61
C LEU A 143 10.23 -10.28 14.56
N GLN A 144 10.05 -10.14 15.88
CA GLN A 144 10.71 -10.99 16.88
C GLN A 144 10.27 -12.46 16.81
N GLN A 145 9.04 -12.74 16.39
CA GLN A 145 8.59 -14.12 16.19
C GLN A 145 9.25 -14.77 14.98
N LEU A 146 9.51 -13.98 13.93
CA LEU A 146 10.10 -14.45 12.68
C LEU A 146 11.62 -14.53 12.76
N GLU A 147 12.23 -13.55 13.41
CA GLU A 147 13.67 -13.37 13.54
C GLU A 147 14.09 -13.35 15.01
N PRO A 148 13.91 -14.45 15.77
CA PRO A 148 14.18 -14.48 17.21
C PRO A 148 15.67 -14.32 17.56
N ALA A 149 16.56 -14.44 16.57
CA ALA A 149 18.00 -14.25 16.73
C ALA A 149 18.43 -12.78 16.52
N LEU A 150 17.54 -11.93 15.99
CA LEU A 150 17.86 -10.53 15.69
C LEU A 150 17.69 -9.66 16.95
N ALA A 151 18.73 -8.90 17.28
CA ALA A 151 18.78 -8.07 18.48
C ALA A 151 18.40 -6.60 18.24
N ASP A 152 18.49 -6.14 17.00
CA ASP A 152 18.23 -4.76 16.59
C ASP A 152 17.35 -4.77 15.33
N PHE A 153 16.24 -4.04 15.40
CA PHE A 153 15.25 -3.94 14.33
C PHE A 153 15.18 -2.53 13.72
N THR A 154 16.15 -1.66 14.04
CA THR A 154 16.22 -0.30 13.49
C THR A 154 16.30 -0.34 11.96
N GLY A 155 15.39 0.36 11.28
CA GLY A 155 15.29 0.37 9.82
C GLY A 155 14.33 -0.68 9.24
N ALA A 156 13.82 -1.63 10.03
CA ALA A 156 12.89 -2.64 9.52
C ALA A 156 11.54 -2.02 9.08
N SER A 157 11.06 -1.00 9.79
CA SER A 157 9.82 -0.29 9.46
C SER A 157 9.93 0.46 8.13
N GLU A 158 11.02 1.19 7.95
CA GLU A 158 11.32 1.94 6.73
C GLU A 158 11.57 1.00 5.53
N ALA A 159 12.23 -0.14 5.76
CA ALA A 159 12.44 -1.15 4.72
C ALA A 159 11.15 -1.88 4.32
N TYR A 160 10.27 -2.16 5.29
CA TYR A 160 8.92 -2.65 5.02
C TYR A 160 8.13 -1.67 4.16
N ALA A 161 8.13 -0.38 4.54
CA ALA A 161 7.44 0.66 3.80
C ALA A 161 7.95 0.75 2.35
N ALA A 162 9.26 0.75 2.15
CA ALA A 162 9.87 0.77 0.81
C ALA A 162 9.43 -0.41 -0.07
N ALA A 163 9.30 -1.61 0.50
CA ALA A 163 8.83 -2.78 -0.25
C ALA A 163 7.33 -2.69 -0.59
N VAL A 164 6.51 -2.16 0.33
CA VAL A 164 5.09 -1.89 0.06
C VAL A 164 4.94 -0.80 -1.01
N GLU A 165 5.74 0.26 -0.96
CA GLU A 165 5.74 1.33 -1.96
C GLU A 165 6.06 0.82 -3.36
N ALA A 166 7.12 0.00 -3.51
CA ALA A 166 7.45 -0.62 -4.79
C ALA A 166 6.29 -1.46 -5.35
N ALA A 167 5.69 -2.28 -4.49
CA ALA A 167 4.56 -3.13 -4.85
C ALA A 167 3.32 -2.32 -5.27
N LEU A 168 2.98 -1.26 -4.53
CA LEU A 168 1.86 -0.38 -4.86
C LEU A 168 2.12 0.41 -6.15
N ALA A 169 3.36 0.83 -6.38
CA ALA A 169 3.74 1.49 -7.64
C ALA A 169 3.54 0.55 -8.83
N ALA A 170 3.97 -0.72 -8.74
CA ALA A 170 3.70 -1.72 -9.77
C ALA A 170 2.19 -1.94 -9.99
N VAL A 171 1.40 -1.96 -8.91
CA VAL A 171 -0.06 -2.08 -8.98
C VAL A 171 -0.73 -0.87 -9.66
N LEU A 172 -0.24 0.34 -9.40
CA LEU A 172 -0.72 1.57 -10.05
C LEU A 172 -0.31 1.64 -11.52
N ALA A 173 0.87 1.12 -11.85
CA ALA A 173 1.36 1.01 -13.21
C ALA A 173 0.63 -0.06 -14.03
N GLU A 174 0.07 -1.07 -13.35
CA GLU A 174 -0.37 -2.32 -13.99
C GLU A 174 0.78 -2.99 -14.78
N ASP A 175 2.02 -2.76 -14.33
CA ASP A 175 3.27 -3.24 -14.91
C ASP A 175 4.32 -3.31 -13.80
N ASP A 176 5.15 -4.34 -13.81
CA ASP A 176 6.22 -4.57 -12.85
C ASP A 176 7.59 -4.12 -13.36
N GLY A 177 7.69 -3.64 -14.61
CA GLY A 177 8.93 -3.12 -15.15
C GLY A 177 9.44 -1.92 -14.36
N GLY A 178 10.74 -1.88 -14.07
CA GLY A 178 11.34 -0.86 -13.20
C GLY A 178 11.07 0.59 -13.64
N ALA A 179 10.99 0.87 -14.94
CA ALA A 179 10.62 2.21 -15.44
C ALA A 179 9.18 2.61 -15.09
N SER A 180 8.26 1.64 -15.11
CA SER A 180 6.85 1.86 -14.75
C SER A 180 6.67 2.03 -13.25
N ILE A 181 7.41 1.24 -12.45
CA ILE A 181 7.51 1.41 -10.99
C ILE A 181 8.02 2.81 -10.67
N GLU A 182 9.15 3.22 -11.25
CA GLU A 182 9.76 4.53 -11.02
C GLU A 182 8.78 5.68 -11.29
N ALA A 183 8.03 5.59 -12.38
CA ALA A 183 7.05 6.60 -12.76
C ALA A 183 5.88 6.73 -11.75
N GLN A 184 5.55 5.65 -11.04
CA GLN A 184 4.39 5.60 -10.14
C GLN A 184 4.72 5.78 -8.66
N LEU A 185 5.99 5.74 -8.25
CA LEU A 185 6.39 5.87 -6.84
C LEU A 185 5.77 7.09 -6.15
N ALA A 186 5.76 8.24 -6.82
CA ALA A 186 5.18 9.46 -6.25
C ALA A 186 3.65 9.39 -6.07
N GLN A 187 2.95 8.56 -6.85
CA GLN A 187 1.48 8.45 -6.80
C GLN A 187 0.99 7.56 -5.66
N VAL A 188 1.85 6.67 -5.14
CA VAL A 188 1.51 5.76 -4.03
C VAL A 188 1.06 6.52 -2.77
N SER A 189 1.55 7.73 -2.57
CA SER A 189 1.24 8.58 -1.42
C SER A 189 0.50 9.88 -1.79
N ALA A 190 -0.04 10.00 -3.01
CA ALA A 190 -0.60 11.25 -3.53
C ALA A 190 -2.12 11.38 -3.40
N GLY A 191 -2.81 10.31 -2.98
CA GLY A 191 -4.27 10.29 -2.87
C GLY A 191 -4.82 10.92 -1.59
N ASP A 192 -6.12 10.74 -1.39
CA ASP A 192 -6.86 11.26 -0.23
C ASP A 192 -7.27 10.15 0.75
N ALA A 193 -7.16 8.88 0.36
CA ALA A 193 -7.49 7.73 1.20
C ALA A 193 -6.22 7.18 1.87
N GLU A 194 -5.95 7.63 3.11
CA GLU A 194 -4.84 7.12 3.92
C GLU A 194 -4.97 5.61 4.14
N CYS A 195 -3.86 4.90 3.95
CA CYS A 195 -3.75 3.47 4.19
C CYS A 195 -2.37 3.13 4.79
N PHE A 196 -2.31 2.09 5.61
CA PHE A 196 -1.14 1.76 6.44
C PHE A 196 -0.57 0.36 6.17
N SER A 197 -1.14 -0.37 5.21
CA SER A 197 -0.62 -1.67 4.75
C SER A 197 -0.95 -1.87 3.28
N PHE A 198 -0.27 -2.82 2.62
CA PHE A 198 -0.58 -3.18 1.24
C PHE A 198 -2.07 -3.55 1.08
N GLY A 199 -2.60 -4.42 1.95
CA GLY A 199 -4.00 -4.85 1.88
C GLY A 199 -5.01 -3.71 2.03
N GLU A 200 -4.74 -2.74 2.90
CA GLU A 200 -5.58 -1.55 3.06
C GLU A 200 -5.55 -0.67 1.81
N CYS A 201 -4.37 -0.43 1.22
CA CYS A 201 -4.25 0.39 0.03
C CYS A 201 -4.92 -0.27 -1.19
N ILE A 202 -4.78 -1.59 -1.36
CA ILE A 202 -5.50 -2.33 -2.41
C ILE A 202 -7.01 -2.26 -2.21
N SER A 203 -7.48 -2.33 -0.96
CA SER A 203 -8.91 -2.19 -0.65
C SER A 203 -9.44 -0.79 -1.00
N ALA A 204 -8.68 0.26 -0.68
CA ALA A 204 -9.02 1.64 -1.06
C ALA A 204 -9.10 1.80 -2.59
N ARG A 205 -8.12 1.27 -3.33
CA ARG A 205 -8.13 1.26 -4.81
C ARG A 205 -9.34 0.53 -5.36
N ALA A 206 -9.65 -0.65 -4.83
CA ALA A 206 -10.80 -1.45 -5.27
C ALA A 206 -12.14 -0.73 -5.03
N ALA A 207 -12.21 0.13 -4.01
CA ALA A 207 -13.34 1.01 -3.75
C ALA A 207 -13.36 2.29 -4.62
N GLY A 208 -12.36 2.49 -5.49
CA GLY A 208 -12.27 3.61 -6.43
C GLY A 208 -11.55 4.85 -5.88
N PHE A 209 -10.86 4.73 -4.74
CA PHE A 209 -10.11 5.83 -4.14
C PHE A 209 -8.63 5.81 -4.52
N ALA A 210 -8.05 7.00 -4.71
CA ALA A 210 -6.64 7.23 -4.80
C ALA A 210 -6.04 6.99 -3.40
N MET A 211 -5.17 6.00 -3.31
CA MET A 211 -4.48 5.63 -2.08
C MET A 211 -3.47 6.71 -1.68
N ALA A 212 -3.29 6.89 -0.38
CA ALA A 212 -2.19 7.61 0.22
C ALA A 212 -1.52 6.73 1.25
N PHE A 213 -0.56 5.92 0.80
CA PHE A 213 0.21 5.09 1.72
C PHE A 213 1.02 5.98 2.68
N ALA A 214 0.78 5.82 3.98
CA ALA A 214 1.38 6.64 5.04
C ALA A 214 2.47 5.90 5.84
N GLY A 215 2.93 4.75 5.34
CA GLY A 215 3.81 3.82 6.05
C GLY A 215 3.05 2.85 6.95
N PRO A 216 3.74 1.87 7.57
CA PRO A 216 3.11 0.92 8.48
C PRO A 216 2.46 1.62 9.67
N SER A 217 1.37 1.03 10.17
CA SER A 217 0.66 1.51 11.36
C SER A 217 1.61 1.64 12.56
N ARG A 218 1.63 2.84 13.15
CA ARG A 218 2.46 3.21 14.31
C ARG A 218 2.04 2.54 15.61
#